data_AF-A0AA88I5T8-F1
#
_entry.id   AF-A0AA88I5T8-F1
#
_cell.length_a   1.000
_cell.length_b   1.000
_cell.length_c   1.000
_cell.angle_alpha   90.00
_cell.angle_beta   90.00
_cell.angle_gamma   90.00
#
_symmetry.space_group_name_H-M   'P 1'
#
loop_
_entity.id
_entity.type
_entity.pdbx_description
1 polymer ?
#
loop_
_entity_poly.entity_id
_entity_poly.type
_entity_poly.pdbx_seq_one_letter_code
_entity_poly.pdbx_strand_id
1 'polypeptide(L)'
;MRFNHLHEVWRFTEEEPERRVDPMAKVFPKITKCTFHKYGASGTVQRFHGLCVLPLNIVNEKIYVFLWFWLIITATMSGLALVYIIGVACSGDVRRHLLRAQARLANTADVDVINEQCMIGDCFVLVLLGKNMELLET
;
A
#
# COMPACT_ATOMS: atom_id res chain seq x y z
N MET A 1 -6.95 -30.00 -10.07
CA MET A 1 -8.03 -29.14 -9.53
C MET A 1 -7.44 -27.88 -8.89
N ARG A 2 -7.04 -26.84 -9.64
CA ARG A 2 -6.61 -25.54 -9.05
C ARG A 2 -6.35 -24.46 -10.11
N PHE A 3 -7.38 -24.09 -10.90
CA PHE A 3 -7.30 -22.91 -11.77
C PHE A 3 -8.62 -22.11 -11.84
N ASN A 4 -9.76 -22.66 -11.41
CA ASN A 4 -11.05 -21.96 -11.48
C ASN A 4 -11.25 -20.85 -10.42
N HIS A 5 -10.49 -20.86 -9.32
CA HIS A 5 -10.77 -19.94 -8.22
C HIS A 5 -10.35 -18.48 -8.54
N LEU A 6 -9.30 -18.29 -9.34
CA LEU A 6 -8.86 -16.94 -9.76
C LEU A 6 -9.85 -16.32 -10.77
N HIS A 7 -10.45 -17.13 -11.64
CA HIS A 7 -11.44 -16.66 -12.61
C HIS A 7 -12.73 -16.18 -11.93
N GLU A 8 -13.13 -16.81 -10.82
CA GLU A 8 -14.27 -16.34 -10.01
C GLU A 8 -13.98 -15.00 -9.34
N VAL A 9 -12.75 -14.77 -8.85
CA VAL A 9 -12.34 -13.49 -8.26
C VAL A 9 -12.33 -12.38 -9.31
N TRP A 10 -11.84 -12.65 -10.52
CA TRP A 10 -11.92 -11.70 -11.65
C TRP A 10 -13.37 -11.38 -12.01
N ARG A 11 -14.25 -12.39 -12.10
CA ARG A 11 -15.67 -12.19 -12.39
C ARG A 11 -16.39 -11.34 -11.34
N PHE A 12 -16.02 -11.46 -10.06
CA PHE A 12 -16.54 -10.62 -8.98
C PHE A 12 -16.08 -9.16 -9.04
N THR A 13 -14.97 -8.89 -9.73
CA THR A 13 -14.43 -7.54 -9.90
C THR A 13 -15.02 -6.83 -11.13
N GLU A 14 -15.68 -7.59 -12.01
CA GLU A 14 -16.29 -7.13 -13.27
C GLU A 14 -17.82 -7.00 -13.18
N GLU A 15 -18.42 -7.35 -12.04
CA GLU A 15 -19.85 -7.11 -11.81
C GLU A 15 -20.11 -5.60 -11.71
N GLU A 16 -20.95 -5.11 -12.63
CA GLU A 16 -21.34 -3.71 -12.74
C GLU A 16 -21.90 -3.18 -11.40
N PRO A 17 -21.41 -2.02 -10.92
CA PRO A 17 -21.80 -1.47 -9.61
C PRO A 17 -23.29 -1.09 -9.50
N GLU A 18 -24.08 -1.22 -10.56
CA GLU A 18 -25.55 -1.01 -10.55
C GLU A 18 -26.32 -2.12 -9.81
N ARG A 19 -25.76 -3.33 -9.65
CA ARG A 19 -26.46 -4.44 -8.98
C ARG A 19 -26.18 -4.55 -7.47
N ARG A 20 -25.19 -3.82 -6.95
CA ARG A 20 -24.96 -3.72 -5.50
C ARG A 20 -25.85 -2.64 -4.91
N VAL A 21 -26.80 -3.04 -4.06
CA VAL A 21 -27.61 -2.10 -3.27
C VAL A 21 -26.75 -1.61 -2.11
N ASP A 22 -25.81 -0.72 -2.41
CA ASP A 22 -25.06 -0.02 -1.37
C ASP A 22 -25.95 1.07 -0.78
N PRO A 23 -26.31 1.02 0.52
CA PRO A 23 -27.12 2.07 1.15
C PRO A 23 -26.45 3.46 1.04
N MET A 24 -25.13 3.52 0.84
CA MET A 24 -24.40 4.76 0.53
C MET A 24 -24.68 5.32 -0.87
N ALA A 25 -24.95 4.48 -1.88
CA ALA A 25 -25.31 4.92 -3.24
C ALA A 25 -26.71 5.56 -3.30
N LYS A 26 -27.57 5.27 -2.31
CA LYS A 26 -28.88 5.90 -2.12
C LYS A 26 -28.79 7.29 -1.49
N VAL A 27 -27.76 7.54 -0.68
CA VAL A 27 -27.50 8.83 -0.02
C VAL A 27 -26.64 9.75 -0.89
N PHE A 28 -25.72 9.19 -1.69
CA PHE A 28 -24.84 9.93 -2.62
C PHE A 28 -24.88 9.31 -4.02
N PRO A 29 -25.91 9.62 -4.84
CA PRO A 29 -26.03 9.08 -6.18
C PRO A 29 -24.90 9.61 -7.08
N LYS A 30 -24.24 8.69 -7.80
CA LYS A 30 -23.16 9.01 -8.75
C LYS A 30 -23.66 9.85 -9.94
N ILE A 31 -24.96 9.77 -10.23
CA ILE A 31 -25.67 10.52 -11.29
C ILE A 31 -26.99 11.05 -10.72
N THR A 32 -27.28 12.34 -10.87
CA THR A 32 -28.52 12.99 -10.40
C THR A 32 -29.21 13.78 -11.53
N LYS A 33 -30.54 13.84 -11.51
CA LYS A 33 -31.34 14.61 -12.49
C LYS A 33 -31.39 16.08 -12.05
N CYS A 34 -30.75 16.96 -12.80
CA CYS A 34 -30.80 18.40 -12.56
C CYS A 34 -31.83 19.06 -13.49
N THR A 35 -32.58 20.03 -12.96
CA THR A 35 -33.56 20.81 -13.73
C THR A 35 -33.10 22.25 -13.82
N PHE A 36 -32.71 22.69 -15.00
CA PHE A 36 -32.35 24.09 -15.25
C PHE A 36 -33.57 24.87 -15.73
N HIS A 37 -33.88 25.97 -15.06
CA HIS A 37 -34.96 26.88 -15.44
C HIS A 37 -34.36 28.03 -16.26
N LYS A 38 -34.69 28.09 -17.56
CA LYS A 38 -34.35 29.24 -18.42
C LYS A 38 -35.62 29.99 -18.81
N TYR A 39 -35.50 31.31 -18.89
CA TYR A 39 -36.57 32.19 -19.37
C TYR A 39 -36.36 32.44 -20.87
N GLY A 40 -37.35 32.07 -21.69
CA GLY A 40 -37.33 32.36 -23.13
C GLY A 40 -37.66 33.82 -23.43
N ALA A 41 -37.46 34.27 -24.68
CA ALA A 41 -37.74 35.65 -25.12
C ALA A 41 -39.21 36.10 -24.92
N SER A 42 -40.14 35.13 -24.76
CA SER A 42 -41.56 35.38 -24.48
C SER A 42 -41.90 35.42 -22.97
N GLY A 43 -40.92 35.36 -22.06
CA GLY A 43 -41.15 35.33 -20.61
C GLY A 43 -41.62 33.98 -20.06
N THR A 44 -41.69 32.93 -20.88
CA THR A 44 -42.10 31.58 -20.47
C THR A 44 -40.92 30.81 -19.87
N VAL A 45 -41.16 30.10 -18.75
CA VAL A 45 -40.17 29.25 -18.09
C VAL A 45 -40.07 27.91 -18.84
N GLN A 46 -38.96 27.69 -19.56
CA GLN A 46 -38.63 26.39 -20.13
C GLN A 46 -37.77 25.59 -19.16
N ARG A 47 -38.23 24.38 -18.82
CA ARG A 47 -37.53 23.43 -17.95
C ARG A 47 -36.65 22.52 -18.80
N PHE A 48 -35.34 22.62 -18.65
CA PHE A 48 -34.38 21.71 -19.27
C PHE A 48 -33.92 20.66 -18.26
N HIS A 49 -34.01 19.40 -18.64
CA HIS A 49 -33.54 18.28 -17.82
C HIS A 49 -32.13 17.88 -18.26
N GLY A 50 -31.17 17.93 -17.34
CA GLY A 50 -29.80 17.45 -17.53
C GLY A 50 -29.45 16.35 -16.53
N LEU A 51 -28.48 15.51 -16.88
CA LEU A 51 -27.88 14.54 -15.98
C LEU A 51 -26.59 15.15 -15.41
N CYS A 52 -26.46 15.23 -14.09
CA CYS A 52 -25.26 15.70 -13.41
C CYS A 52 -24.54 14.51 -12.78
N VAL A 53 -23.23 14.40 -13.03
CA VAL A 53 -22.38 13.37 -12.42
C VAL A 53 -21.72 13.98 -11.19
N LEU A 54 -21.70 13.28 -10.06
CA LEU A 54 -20.97 13.69 -8.86
C LEU A 54 -19.55 13.08 -8.94
N PRO A 55 -18.55 13.82 -9.46
CA PRO A 55 -17.27 13.22 -9.84
C PRO A 55 -16.51 12.68 -8.62
N LEU A 56 -16.78 13.28 -7.46
CA LEU A 56 -16.13 12.96 -6.19
C LEU A 56 -16.37 11.51 -5.76
N ASN A 57 -17.57 10.96 -5.95
CA ASN A 57 -17.90 9.59 -5.54
C ASN A 57 -17.28 8.55 -6.49
N ILE A 58 -17.19 8.88 -7.78
CA ILE A 58 -16.55 8.04 -8.79
C ILE A 58 -15.03 7.99 -8.58
N VAL A 59 -14.39 9.14 -8.32
CA VAL A 59 -12.95 9.20 -8.04
C VAL A 59 -12.59 8.41 -6.79
N ASN A 60 -13.43 8.51 -5.75
CA ASN A 60 -13.25 7.78 -4.50
C ASN A 60 -13.26 6.26 -4.71
N GLU A 61 -14.21 5.75 -5.48
CA GLU A 61 -14.28 4.32 -5.80
C GLU A 61 -13.03 3.82 -6.53
N LYS A 62 -12.46 4.60 -7.45
CA LYS A 62 -11.26 4.20 -8.20
C LYS A 62 -9.98 4.30 -7.37
N ILE A 63 -9.85 5.30 -6.50
CA ILE A 63 -8.66 5.46 -5.64
C ILE A 63 -8.62 4.39 -4.54
N TYR A 64 -9.76 4.01 -3.97
CA TYR A 64 -9.82 2.98 -2.94
C TYR A 64 -9.34 1.62 -3.45
N VAL A 65 -9.75 1.23 -4.65
CA VAL A 65 -9.31 -0.03 -5.27
C VAL A 65 -7.79 0.01 -5.51
N PHE A 66 -7.26 1.10 -6.08
CA PHE A 66 -5.82 1.26 -6.28
C PHE A 66 -5.02 1.20 -4.97
N LEU A 67 -5.46 1.95 -3.96
CA LEU A 67 -4.82 1.98 -2.65
C LEU A 67 -4.86 0.63 -1.94
N TRP A 68 -5.94 -0.14 -2.09
CA TRP A 68 -6.05 -1.47 -1.49
C TRP A 68 -4.96 -2.43 -2.00
N PHE A 69 -4.78 -2.52 -3.32
CA PHE A 69 -3.70 -3.32 -3.91
C PHE A 69 -2.32 -2.79 -3.53
N TRP A 70 -2.14 -1.47 -3.58
CA TRP A 70 -0.89 -0.83 -3.19
C TRP A 70 -0.50 -1.11 -1.73
N LEU A 71 -1.47 -1.04 -0.82
CA LEU A 71 -1.26 -1.30 0.60
C LEU A 71 -0.92 -2.77 0.86
N ILE A 72 -1.54 -3.72 0.15
CA ILE A 72 -1.17 -5.14 0.27
C ILE A 72 0.27 -5.37 -0.20
N ILE A 73 0.67 -4.80 -1.34
CA ILE A 73 2.04 -4.92 -1.85
C ILE A 73 3.03 -4.26 -0.87
N THR A 74 2.71 -3.07 -0.39
CA THR A 74 3.56 -2.36 0.58
C THR A 74 3.67 -3.15 1.89
N ALA A 75 2.56 -3.65 2.42
CA ALA A 75 2.53 -4.42 3.66
C ALA A 75 3.30 -5.74 3.54
N THR A 76 3.20 -6.43 2.39
CA THR A 76 3.97 -7.65 2.14
C THR A 76 5.46 -7.37 2.04
N MET A 77 5.88 -6.32 1.33
CA MET A 77 7.28 -5.92 1.24
C MET A 77 7.86 -5.52 2.60
N SER A 78 7.13 -4.69 3.37
CA SER A 78 7.54 -4.31 4.71
C SER A 78 7.54 -5.50 5.68
N GLY A 79 6.58 -6.41 5.57
CA GLY A 79 6.49 -7.63 6.37
C GLY A 79 7.68 -8.56 6.13
N LEU A 80 8.05 -8.79 4.86
CA LEU A 80 9.23 -9.57 4.51
C LEU A 80 10.52 -8.92 5.03
N ALA A 81 10.65 -7.61 4.92
CA ALA A 81 11.79 -6.87 5.47
C ALA A 81 11.89 -7.02 7.00
N LEU A 82 10.75 -6.92 7.71
CA LEU A 82 10.70 -7.12 9.16
C LEU A 82 11.08 -8.55 9.56
N VAL A 83 10.54 -9.57 8.88
CA VAL A 83 10.89 -10.97 9.14
C VAL A 83 12.37 -11.22 8.91
N TYR A 84 12.94 -10.66 7.84
CA TYR A 84 14.38 -10.72 7.59
C TYR A 84 15.19 -10.09 8.74
N ILE A 85 14.80 -8.90 9.19
CA ILE A 85 15.48 -8.18 10.28
C ILE A 85 15.38 -8.98 11.60
N ILE A 86 14.19 -9.50 11.93
CA ILE A 86 13.98 -10.31 13.14
C ILE A 86 14.78 -11.61 13.05
N GLY A 87 14.79 -12.27 11.89
CA GLY A 87 15.58 -13.47 11.65
C GLY A 87 17.06 -13.24 11.91
N VAL A 88 17.63 -12.18 11.32
CA VAL A 88 19.03 -11.77 11.54
C VAL A 88 19.29 -11.38 12.99
N ALA A 89 18.35 -10.71 13.66
CA ALA A 89 18.48 -10.32 15.07
C ALA A 89 18.45 -11.52 16.03
N CYS A 90 17.65 -12.55 15.73
CA CYS A 90 17.58 -13.78 16.54
C CYS A 90 18.78 -14.70 16.31
N SER A 91 19.33 -14.75 15.09
CA SER A 91 20.47 -15.61 14.78
C SER A 91 21.80 -14.87 14.96
N GLY A 92 22.42 -15.04 16.14
CA GLY A 92 23.74 -14.49 16.45
C GLY A 92 24.83 -14.88 15.44
N ASP A 93 24.75 -16.05 14.83
CA ASP A 93 25.72 -16.52 13.83
C ASP A 93 25.60 -15.78 12.49
N VAL A 94 24.38 -15.55 11.98
CA VAL A 94 24.17 -14.75 10.76
C VAL A 94 24.61 -13.32 10.99
N ARG A 95 24.38 -12.77 12.19
CA ARG A 95 24.88 -11.46 12.60
C ARG A 95 26.41 -11.40 12.57
N ARG A 96 27.11 -12.39 13.12
CA ARG A 96 28.59 -12.47 13.04
C ARG A 96 29.06 -12.55 11.59
N HIS A 97 28.40 -13.34 10.75
CA HIS A 97 28.75 -13.46 9.33
C HIS A 97 28.52 -12.16 8.55
N LEU A 98 27.39 -11.47 8.78
CA LEU A 98 27.05 -10.21 8.12
C LEU A 98 27.98 -9.07 8.57
N LEU A 99 28.26 -8.98 9.87
CA LEU A 99 29.23 -8.01 10.41
C LEU A 99 30.64 -8.28 9.90
N ARG A 100 31.06 -9.54 9.77
CA ARG A 100 32.35 -9.89 9.13
C ARG A 100 32.39 -9.54 7.65
N ALA A 101 31.27 -9.65 6.94
CA ALA A 101 31.21 -9.29 5.52
C ALA A 101 31.28 -7.78 5.31
N GLN A 102 30.57 -6.99 6.14
CA GLN A 102 30.49 -5.53 6.02
C GLN A 102 31.66 -4.80 6.70
N ALA A 103 32.15 -5.29 7.84
CA ALA A 103 33.24 -4.67 8.58
C ALA A 103 34.57 -5.37 8.28
N ARG A 104 35.00 -5.38 7.01
CA ARG A 104 36.33 -5.88 6.60
C ARG A 104 37.49 -5.20 7.34
N LEU A 105 37.27 -3.99 7.89
CA LEU A 105 38.25 -3.27 8.71
C LEU A 105 38.17 -3.59 10.22
N ALA A 106 37.10 -4.21 10.72
CA ALA A 106 36.92 -4.45 12.15
C ALA A 106 37.61 -5.76 12.59
N ASN A 107 38.26 -5.71 13.74
CA ASN A 107 39.03 -6.83 14.28
C ASN A 107 38.10 -7.93 14.83
N THR A 108 38.45 -9.21 14.62
CA THR A 108 37.55 -10.33 14.96
C THR A 108 37.26 -10.46 16.45
N ALA A 109 38.18 -10.01 17.30
CA ALA A 109 38.01 -10.02 18.75
C ALA A 109 36.94 -9.00 19.22
N ASP A 110 36.86 -7.84 18.57
CA ASP A 110 35.90 -6.79 18.94
C ASP A 110 34.47 -7.17 18.51
N VAL A 111 34.33 -7.82 17.34
CA VAL A 111 33.04 -8.33 16.84
C VAL A 111 32.44 -9.37 17.79
N ASP A 112 33.29 -10.20 18.40
CA ASP A 112 32.82 -11.27 19.28
C ASP A 112 32.33 -10.75 20.64
N VAL A 113 32.98 -9.72 21.18
CA VAL A 113 32.56 -9.02 22.41
C VAL A 113 31.27 -8.24 22.18
N ILE A 114 31.15 -7.53 21.05
CA ILE A 114 29.93 -6.80 20.70
C ILE A 114 28.76 -7.77 20.52
N ASN A 115 28.97 -8.96 19.94
CA ASN A 115 27.92 -9.94 19.74
C ASN A 115 27.35 -10.49 21.07
N GLU A 116 28.13 -10.56 22.15
CA GLU A 116 27.63 -11.00 23.46
C GLU A 116 26.91 -9.90 24.25
N GLN A 117 27.30 -8.64 24.07
CA GLN A 117 26.77 -7.51 24.86
C GLN A 117 25.65 -6.70 24.16
N CYS A 118 25.44 -6.92 22.87
CA CYS A 118 24.53 -6.12 22.05
C CYS A 118 23.06 -6.48 22.28
N MET A 119 22.26 -5.50 22.73
CA MET A 119 20.80 -5.60 22.81
C MET A 119 20.17 -5.65 21.40
N ILE A 120 18.94 -6.16 21.28
CA ILE A 120 18.21 -6.26 20.01
C ILE A 120 18.14 -4.89 19.28
N GLY A 121 18.03 -3.79 20.04
CA GLY A 121 18.02 -2.43 19.50
C GLY A 121 19.34 -1.97 18.91
N ASP A 122 20.46 -2.25 19.58
CA ASP A 122 21.80 -1.86 19.10
C ASP A 122 22.16 -2.65 17.83
N CYS A 123 21.71 -3.91 17.75
CA CYS A 123 21.89 -4.76 16.58
C CYS A 123 21.19 -4.18 15.34
N PHE A 124 19.98 -3.65 15.51
CA PHE A 124 19.24 -3.00 14.42
C PHE A 124 20.01 -1.77 13.90
N VAL A 125 20.53 -0.95 14.81
CA VAL A 125 21.33 0.24 14.48
C VAL A 125 22.62 -0.15 13.75
N LEU A 126 23.32 -1.20 14.20
CA LEU A 126 24.53 -1.73 13.55
C LEU A 126 24.27 -2.23 12.12
N VAL A 127 23.18 -2.96 11.89
CA VAL A 127 22.78 -3.42 10.54
C VAL A 127 22.42 -2.23 9.65
N LEU A 128 21.77 -1.19 10.20
CA LEU A 128 21.45 0.03 9.46
C LEU A 128 22.73 0.81 9.11
N LEU A 129 23.66 0.93 10.04
CA LEU A 129 24.97 1.55 9.83
C LEU A 129 25.77 0.81 8.76
N GLY A 130 25.84 -0.53 8.81
CA GLY A 130 26.55 -1.33 7.82
C GLY A 130 26.05 -1.07 6.39
N LYS A 131 24.72 -1.06 6.19
CA LYS A 131 24.11 -0.75 4.89
C LYS A 131 24.41 0.67 4.39
N ASN A 132 24.44 1.66 5.28
CA ASN A 132 24.70 3.06 4.89
C ASN A 132 26.19 3.34 4.66
N MET A 133 27.09 2.63 5.35
CA MET A 133 28.54 2.77 5.14
C MET A 133 29.03 2.09 3.86
N GLU A 134 28.45 0.94 3.48
CA GLU A 134 28.74 0.26 2.20
C GLU A 134 28.36 1.13 0.98
N LEU A 135 27.34 1.97 1.13
CA LEU A 135 26.93 2.96 0.12
C LEU A 135 27.89 4.15 -0.03
N LEU A 136 28.84 4.34 0.89
CA LEU A 136 29.80 5.44 0.86
C LEU A 136 31.06 5.12 0.04
N GLU A 137 31.23 3.86 -0.39
CA GLU A 137 32.37 3.41 -1.21
C GLU A 137 32.05 3.36 -2.73
N THR A 138 30.93 3.94 -3.19
CA THR A 138 30.62 4.14 -4.62
C THR A 138 30.44 5.62 -4.95
#